data_AF-A0A7G8PZ67-F1
#
_entry.id   AF-A0A7G8PZ67-F1
#
_cell.length_a   1.000
_cell.length_b   1.000
_cell.length_c   1.000
_cell.angle_alpha   90.00
_cell.angle_beta   90.00
_cell.angle_gamma   90.00
#
_symmetry.space_group_name_H-M   'P 1'
#
loop_
_entity.id
_entity.type
_entity.pdbx_description
1 polymer ?
#
loop_
_entity_poly.entity_id
_entity_poly.type
_entity_poly.pdbx_seq_one_letter_code
_entity_poly.pdbx_strand_id
1 'polypeptide(L)'
;MCREPTIGIARSLGIARAFWELANDGVNQGCLPKQQATTMSKAAIDGARIVQGVLDDFSDRLSPDATKAAKDSIVDLETLGELAGLITSHQLTPKNAHHLARAMRHTAAQAVRCLIRMENALGAEGGWTLAPATVS
;
A
#
# COMPACT_ATOMS: atom_id res chain seq x y z
N MET A 1 5.42 -16.54 -10.72
CA MET A 1 6.80 -16.04 -10.59
C MET A 1 6.77 -14.52 -10.53
N CYS A 2 6.72 -13.97 -9.31
CA CYS A 2 6.89 -12.52 -9.12
C CYS A 2 8.33 -12.14 -9.51
N ARG A 3 8.45 -11.25 -10.49
CA ARG A 3 9.69 -10.52 -10.76
C ARG A 3 9.98 -9.68 -9.53
N GLU A 4 11.09 -9.98 -8.85
CA GLU A 4 11.66 -9.31 -7.65
C GLU A 4 10.65 -8.86 -6.56
N PRO A 5 10.68 -9.46 -5.36
CA PRO A 5 9.75 -9.10 -4.27
C PRO A 5 9.81 -7.61 -3.92
N THR A 6 10.99 -6.99 -4.05
CA THR A 6 11.21 -5.55 -3.88
C THR A 6 10.39 -4.69 -4.83
N ILE A 7 10.23 -5.08 -6.11
CA ILE A 7 9.38 -4.35 -7.07
C ILE A 7 7.91 -4.40 -6.65
N GLY A 8 7.45 -5.56 -6.18
CA GLY A 8 6.08 -5.74 -5.69
C GLY A 8 5.78 -4.85 -4.48
N ILE A 9 6.71 -4.79 -3.52
CA ILE A 9 6.59 -3.94 -2.35
C ILE A 9 6.69 -2.45 -2.71
N ALA A 10 7.63 -2.06 -3.57
CA ALA A 10 7.76 -0.68 -4.04
C ALA A 10 6.50 -0.18 -4.76
N ARG A 11 5.86 -1.04 -5.57
CA ARG A 11 4.58 -0.73 -6.22
C ARG A 11 3.47 -0.50 -5.19
N SER A 12 3.38 -1.38 -4.19
CA SER A 12 2.38 -1.28 -3.11
C SER A 12 2.60 -0.03 -2.25
N LEU A 13 3.87 0.34 -2.03
CA LEU A 13 4.26 1.59 -1.37
C LEU A 13 3.82 2.83 -2.16
N GLY A 14 3.98 2.81 -3.47
CA GLY A 14 3.48 3.87 -4.36
C GLY A 14 1.97 4.07 -4.25
N ILE A 15 1.20 2.97 -4.17
CA ILE A 15 -0.25 3.01 -3.96
C ILE A 15 -0.59 3.64 -2.61
N ALA A 16 0.04 3.19 -1.52
CA ALA A 16 -0.20 3.75 -0.19
C ALA A 16 0.11 5.26 -0.12
N ARG A 17 1.18 5.73 -0.78
CA ARG A 17 1.50 7.16 -0.89
C ARG A 17 0.44 7.94 -1.67
N ALA A 18 -0.03 7.40 -2.80
CA ALA A 18 -1.10 8.04 -3.57
C ALA A 18 -2.40 8.18 -2.76
N PHE A 19 -2.73 7.18 -1.94
CA PHE A 19 -3.84 7.27 -0.99
C PHE A 19 -3.65 8.37 0.05
N TRP A 20 -2.43 8.53 0.57
CA TRP A 20 -2.12 9.57 1.54
C TRP A 20 -2.28 10.97 0.93
N GLU A 21 -1.84 11.17 -0.31
CA GLU A 21 -2.00 12.42 -1.06
C GLU A 21 -3.48 12.73 -1.31
N LEU A 22 -4.24 11.78 -1.87
CA LEU A 22 -5.69 11.91 -2.07
C LEU A 22 -6.42 12.25 -0.77
N ALA A 23 -6.05 11.59 0.32
CA ALA A 23 -6.64 11.83 1.63
C ALA A 23 -6.30 13.22 2.19
N ASN A 24 -5.10 13.74 1.95
CA ASN A 24 -4.77 15.13 2.32
C ASN A 24 -5.58 16.14 1.52
N ASP A 25 -5.75 15.92 0.21
CA ASP A 25 -6.61 16.76 -0.61
C ASP A 25 -8.05 16.74 -0.07
N GLY A 26 -8.57 15.56 0.29
CA GLY A 26 -9.89 15.43 0.92
C GLY A 26 -10.02 16.13 2.27
N VAL A 27 -8.98 16.11 3.10
CA VAL A 27 -8.97 16.84 4.38
C VAL A 27 -8.98 18.36 4.16
N ASN A 28 -8.21 18.84 3.18
CA ASN A 28 -8.01 20.26 2.93
C ASN A 28 -9.15 20.90 2.12
N GLN A 29 -9.68 20.18 1.13
CA GLN A 29 -10.66 20.67 0.16
C GLN A 29 -12.10 20.21 0.49
N GLY A 30 -12.26 19.22 1.38
CA GLY A 30 -13.57 18.70 1.79
C GLY A 30 -14.27 17.84 0.73
N CYS A 31 -13.57 17.46 -0.34
CA CYS A 31 -14.11 16.63 -1.41
C CYS A 31 -13.12 15.50 -1.77
N LEU A 32 -13.67 14.35 -2.17
CA LEU A 32 -12.89 13.21 -2.64
C LEU A 32 -13.39 12.81 -4.03
N PRO A 33 -12.60 13.00 -5.10
CA PRO A 33 -13.05 12.72 -6.45
C PRO A 33 -13.38 11.24 -6.66
N LYS A 34 -14.64 10.96 -7.05
CA LYS A 34 -15.14 9.58 -7.23
C LYS A 34 -14.30 8.75 -8.22
N GLN A 35 -13.89 9.36 -9.34
CA GLN A 35 -13.08 8.66 -10.34
C GLN A 35 -11.72 8.22 -9.79
N GLN A 36 -11.06 9.08 -9.01
CA GLN A 36 -9.79 8.74 -8.36
C GLN A 36 -10.02 7.64 -7.30
N ALA A 37 -11.08 7.76 -6.48
CA ALA A 37 -11.43 6.75 -5.50
C ALA A 37 -11.68 5.36 -6.14
N THR A 38 -12.37 5.28 -7.28
CA THR A 38 -12.59 3.99 -7.97
C THR A 38 -11.27 3.35 -8.40
N THR A 39 -10.39 4.12 -9.02
CA THR A 39 -9.07 3.62 -9.45
C THR A 39 -8.22 3.21 -8.26
N MET A 40 -8.23 4.01 -7.20
CA MET A 40 -7.47 3.76 -5.98
C MET A 40 -7.98 2.53 -5.23
N SER A 41 -9.29 2.33 -5.15
CA SER A 41 -9.89 1.14 -4.54
C SER A 41 -9.34 -0.14 -5.16
N LYS A 42 -9.39 -0.25 -6.50
CA LYS A 42 -8.84 -1.41 -7.23
C LYS A 42 -7.34 -1.56 -7.02
N ALA A 43 -6.59 -0.46 -7.11
CA ALA A 43 -5.14 -0.47 -6.93
C ALA A 43 -4.74 -0.93 -5.53
N ALA A 44 -5.45 -0.53 -4.49
CA ALA A 44 -5.22 -0.98 -3.11
C ALA A 44 -5.42 -2.49 -2.96
N ILE A 45 -6.53 -3.04 -3.48
CA ILE A 45 -6.79 -4.49 -3.45
C ILE A 45 -5.72 -5.27 -4.23
N ASP A 46 -5.31 -4.77 -5.39
CA ASP A 46 -4.22 -5.39 -6.16
C ASP A 46 -2.87 -5.29 -5.43
N GLY A 47 -2.61 -4.17 -4.75
CA GLY A 47 -1.44 -4.01 -3.88
C GLY A 47 -1.42 -5.02 -2.74
N ALA A 48 -2.54 -5.21 -2.04
CA ALA A 48 -2.69 -6.20 -0.98
C ALA A 48 -2.37 -7.61 -1.48
N ARG A 49 -2.90 -7.98 -2.66
CA ARG A 49 -2.61 -9.28 -3.31
C ARG A 49 -1.13 -9.44 -3.67
N ILE A 50 -0.46 -8.38 -4.12
CA ILE A 50 0.97 -8.41 -4.41
C ILE A 50 1.75 -8.68 -3.13
N VAL A 51 1.44 -7.98 -2.04
CA VAL A 51 2.11 -8.20 -0.75
C VAL A 51 1.84 -9.60 -0.21
N GLN A 52 0.60 -10.10 -0.33
CA GLN A 52 0.25 -11.47 0.03
C GLN A 52 1.06 -12.49 -0.77
N GLY A 53 1.20 -12.30 -2.09
CA GLY A 53 2.03 -13.18 -2.91
C GLY A 53 3.51 -13.16 -2.51
N VAL A 54 4.06 -11.99 -2.15
CA VAL A 54 5.42 -11.93 -1.60
C VAL A 54 5.51 -12.64 -0.25
N LEU A 55 4.52 -12.48 0.62
CA LEU A 55 4.49 -13.17 1.90
C LEU A 55 4.41 -14.69 1.71
N ASP A 56 3.58 -15.18 0.81
CA ASP A 56 3.43 -16.62 0.53
C ASP A 56 4.74 -17.21 -0.04
N ASP A 57 5.36 -16.51 -1.01
CA ASP A 57 6.57 -16.97 -1.69
C ASP A 57 7.84 -16.87 -0.82
N PHE A 58 7.88 -15.96 0.16
CA PHE A 58 9.09 -15.64 0.94
C PHE A 58 8.94 -15.78 2.46
N SER A 59 7.81 -16.26 2.98
CA SER A 59 7.53 -16.34 4.43
C SER A 59 8.62 -17.02 5.25
N ASP A 60 9.19 -18.13 4.77
CA ASP A 60 10.26 -18.88 5.47
C ASP A 60 11.59 -18.12 5.55
N ARG A 61 11.76 -17.08 4.72
CA ARG A 61 12.99 -16.27 4.64
C ARG A 61 12.88 -14.98 5.43
N LEU A 62 11.66 -14.50 5.66
CA LEU A 62 11.39 -13.25 6.35
C LEU A 62 11.51 -13.43 7.87
N SER A 63 12.16 -12.46 8.52
CA SER A 63 12.05 -12.33 9.98
C SER A 63 10.59 -12.25 10.46
N PRO A 64 10.29 -12.65 11.72
CA PRO A 64 8.95 -12.54 12.29
C PRO A 64 8.37 -11.12 12.23
N ASP A 65 9.22 -10.11 12.44
CA ASP A 65 8.83 -8.70 12.37
C ASP A 65 8.47 -8.26 10.94
N ALA A 66 9.22 -8.73 9.93
CA ALA A 66 8.91 -8.46 8.53
C ALA A 66 7.62 -9.17 8.09
N THR A 67 7.42 -10.42 8.52
CA THR A 67 6.18 -11.17 8.31
C THR A 67 4.98 -10.45 8.92
N LYS A 68 5.13 -9.93 10.14
CA LYS A 68 4.07 -9.14 10.79
C LYS A 68 3.79 -7.85 10.02
N ALA A 69 4.83 -7.11 9.64
CA ALA A 69 4.67 -5.88 8.85
C ALA A 69 3.97 -6.14 7.51
N ALA A 70 4.28 -7.25 6.84
CA ALA A 70 3.60 -7.65 5.61
C ALA A 70 2.09 -7.86 5.86
N LYS A 71 1.73 -8.65 6.86
CA LYS A 71 0.32 -8.90 7.24
C LYS A 71 -0.42 -7.61 7.59
N ASP A 72 0.20 -6.76 8.41
CA ASP A 72 -0.38 -5.47 8.80
C ASP A 72 -0.60 -4.59 7.56
N SER A 73 0.36 -4.55 6.62
CA SER A 73 0.21 -3.77 5.38
C SER A 73 -0.86 -4.30 4.42
N ILE A 74 -1.10 -5.61 4.39
CA ILE A 74 -2.20 -6.22 3.61
C ILE A 74 -3.53 -5.71 4.14
N VAL A 75 -3.75 -5.80 5.45
CA VAL A 75 -4.97 -5.31 6.12
C VAL A 75 -5.16 -3.82 5.88
N ASP A 76 -4.09 -3.02 5.99
CA ASP A 76 -4.16 -1.58 5.74
C ASP A 76 -4.53 -1.27 4.28
N LEU A 77 -3.94 -1.98 3.31
CA LEU A 77 -4.25 -1.82 1.88
C LEU A 77 -5.69 -2.23 1.57
N GLU A 78 -6.17 -3.36 2.10
CA GLU A 78 -7.57 -3.77 1.95
C GLU A 78 -8.52 -2.74 2.55
N THR A 79 -8.21 -2.24 3.74
CA THR A 79 -8.98 -1.17 4.41
C THR A 79 -9.03 0.10 3.55
N LEU A 80 -7.91 0.51 2.96
CA LEU A 80 -7.89 1.63 2.00
C LEU A 80 -8.76 1.36 0.78
N GLY A 81 -8.72 0.13 0.26
CA GLY A 81 -9.56 -0.35 -0.83
C GLY A 81 -11.06 -0.16 -0.54
N GLU A 82 -11.48 -0.61 0.63
CA GLU A 82 -12.87 -0.51 1.11
C GLU A 82 -13.28 0.95 1.38
N LEU A 83 -12.43 1.74 2.04
CA LEU A 83 -12.70 3.16 2.29
C LEU A 83 -12.86 3.94 0.98
N ALA A 84 -12.02 3.67 -0.01
CA ALA A 84 -12.20 4.24 -1.34
C ALA A 84 -13.49 3.73 -2.02
N GLY A 85 -13.82 2.44 -1.85
CA GLY A 85 -15.07 1.85 -2.30
C GLY A 85 -16.31 2.58 -1.75
N LEU A 86 -16.29 3.00 -0.48
CA LEU A 86 -17.38 3.78 0.13
C LEU A 86 -17.61 5.13 -0.57
N ILE A 87 -16.55 5.82 -0.99
CA ILE A 87 -16.64 7.09 -1.75
C ILE A 87 -17.35 6.88 -3.08
N THR A 88 -17.09 5.75 -3.73
CA THR A 88 -17.67 5.44 -5.05
C THR A 88 -19.15 5.09 -4.93
N SER A 89 -19.49 4.28 -3.93
CA SER A 89 -20.81 3.68 -3.77
C SER A 89 -21.82 4.63 -3.13
N HIS A 90 -21.36 5.63 -2.37
CA HIS A 90 -22.23 6.53 -1.63
C HIS A 90 -22.10 7.99 -2.08
N GLN A 91 -23.15 8.76 -1.87
CA GLN A 91 -23.07 10.21 -1.96
C GLN A 91 -22.64 10.75 -0.59
N LEU A 92 -21.38 11.12 -0.47
CA LEU A 92 -20.83 11.61 0.79
C LEU A 92 -21.25 13.06 1.02
N THR A 93 -21.73 13.37 2.23
CA THR A 93 -21.80 14.75 2.70
C THR A 93 -20.38 15.27 2.95
N PRO A 94 -20.13 16.59 2.92
CA PRO A 94 -18.80 17.15 3.21
C PRO A 94 -18.23 16.69 4.56
N LYS A 95 -19.08 16.58 5.59
CA LYS A 95 -18.68 16.06 6.91
C LYS A 95 -18.21 14.61 6.82
N ASN A 96 -18.95 13.75 6.14
CA ASN A 96 -18.58 12.34 5.99
C ASN A 96 -17.33 12.17 5.13
N ALA A 97 -17.19 12.96 4.06
CA ALA A 97 -15.99 12.99 3.22
C ALA A 97 -14.75 13.38 4.03
N HIS A 98 -14.85 14.38 4.91
CA HIS A 98 -13.75 14.78 5.79
C HIS A 98 -13.37 13.68 6.80
N HIS A 99 -14.35 12.99 7.40
CA HIS A 99 -14.08 11.86 8.29
C HIS A 99 -13.40 10.70 7.55
N LEU A 100 -13.88 10.37 6.35
CA LEU A 100 -13.27 9.34 5.51
C LEU A 100 -11.83 9.71 5.14
N ALA A 101 -11.61 10.96 4.71
CA ALA A 101 -10.28 11.44 4.35
C ALA A 101 -9.29 11.33 5.52
N ARG A 102 -9.72 11.66 6.75
CA ARG A 102 -8.88 11.48 7.95
C ARG A 102 -8.55 10.02 8.23
N ALA A 103 -9.53 9.11 8.08
CA ALA A 103 -9.33 7.68 8.25
C ALA A 103 -8.35 7.13 7.20
N MET A 104 -8.60 7.42 5.92
CA MET A 104 -7.72 7.03 4.81
C MET A 104 -6.30 7.55 5.01
N ARG A 105 -6.13 8.81 5.43
CA ARG A 105 -4.80 9.38 5.69
C ARG A 105 -4.06 8.62 6.80
N HIS A 106 -4.76 8.27 7.88
CA HIS A 106 -4.17 7.51 8.97
C HIS A 106 -3.75 6.12 8.53
N THR A 107 -4.65 5.38 7.88
CA THR A 107 -4.39 4.02 7.36
C THR A 107 -3.27 4.02 6.32
N ALA A 108 -3.27 4.98 5.39
CA ALA A 108 -2.21 5.12 4.40
C ALA A 108 -0.84 5.38 5.04
N ALA A 109 -0.78 6.19 6.09
CA ALA A 109 0.47 6.40 6.83
C ALA A 109 0.96 5.14 7.56
N GLN A 110 0.05 4.29 8.07
CA GLN A 110 0.41 2.98 8.63
C GLN A 110 0.93 2.03 7.54
N ALA A 111 0.19 1.90 6.43
CA ALA A 111 0.58 1.08 5.29
C ALA A 111 1.98 1.43 4.80
N VAL A 112 2.27 2.72 4.61
CA VAL A 112 3.60 3.22 4.21
C VAL A 112 4.68 2.77 5.18
N ARG A 113 4.46 2.88 6.50
CA ARG A 113 5.45 2.46 7.50
C ARG A 113 5.70 0.96 7.47
N CYS A 114 4.65 0.14 7.35
CA CYS A 114 4.75 -1.31 7.29
C CYS A 114 5.47 -1.76 6.00
N LEU A 115 5.13 -1.16 4.85
CA LEU A 115 5.74 -1.47 3.56
C LEU A 115 7.23 -1.07 3.51
N ILE A 116 7.62 0.08 4.09
CA ILE A 116 9.03 0.45 4.20
C ILE A 116 9.81 -0.55 5.06
N ARG A 117 9.23 -1.03 6.17
CA ARG A 117 9.88 -2.05 7.01
C ARG A 117 10.08 -3.34 6.23
N MET A 118 9.09 -3.74 5.45
CA MET A 118 9.17 -4.93 4.60
C MET A 118 10.20 -4.78 3.47
N GLU A 119 10.24 -3.63 2.80
CA GLU A 119 11.24 -3.30 1.77
C GLU A 119 12.66 -3.37 2.34
N ASN A 120 12.88 -2.77 3.52
CA ASN A 120 14.16 -2.83 4.21
C ASN A 120 14.55 -4.25 4.61
N ALA A 121 13.61 -5.07 5.09
CA ALA A 121 13.87 -6.46 5.45
C ALA A 121 14.29 -7.27 4.21
N LEU A 122 13.57 -7.12 3.09
CA LEU A 122 13.91 -7.77 1.82
C LEU A 122 15.27 -7.32 1.27
N GLY A 123 15.63 -6.04 1.45
CA GLY A 123 16.92 -5.49 1.06
C GLY A 123 18.08 -5.89 1.98
N ALA A 124 17.82 -6.13 3.27
CA ALA A 124 18.83 -6.56 4.24
C ALA A 124 19.08 -8.07 4.21
N GLU A 125 18.03 -8.87 3.98
CA GLU A 125 18.10 -10.35 3.96
C GLU A 125 18.59 -10.91 2.62
N GLY A 126 18.72 -10.06 1.60
CA GLY A 126 19.42 -10.43 0.39
C GLY A 126 20.33 -9.31 -0.07
N GLY A 127 21.63 -9.55 0.00
CA GLY A 127 22.60 -8.91 -0.89
C GLY A 127 22.28 -9.22 -2.37
N TRP A 128 21.10 -8.85 -2.85
CA TRP A 128 20.73 -8.64 -4.24
C TRP A 128 21.34 -7.31 -4.68
N THR A 129 22.61 -7.06 -4.32
CA THR A 129 23.48 -6.21 -5.11
C THR A 129 23.42 -6.79 -6.51
N LEU A 130 22.83 -6.03 -7.43
CA LEU A 130 23.03 -6.19 -8.85
C LEU A 130 24.49 -6.57 -9.07
N ALA A 131 24.76 -7.81 -9.46
CA ALA A 131 26.08 -8.18 -9.92
C ALA A 131 26.45 -7.13 -11.00
N PRO A 132 27.58 -6.41 -10.89
CA PRO A 132 27.95 -5.47 -11.91
C PRO A 132 28.00 -6.23 -13.22
N ALA A 133 27.24 -5.76 -14.21
CA ALA A 133 27.29 -6.29 -15.55
C ALA A 133 28.75 -6.32 -15.97
N THR A 134 29.31 -7.51 -16.05
CA THR A 134 30.63 -7.74 -16.63
C THR A 134 30.47 -7.51 -18.12
N VAL A 135 30.70 -6.28 -18.54
CA VAL A 135 30.92 -5.95 -19.94
C VAL A 135 32.26 -6.57 -20.30
N SER A 136 32.21 -7.59 -21.17
CA SER A 136 33.39 -8.20 -21.81
C SER A 136 33.95 -7.31 -22.91
#